data_AF-A0A8J2KWE6-F1
#
_entry.id   AF-A0A8J2KWE6-F1
#
_cell.length_a   1.000
_cell.length_b   1.000
_cell.length_c   1.000
_cell.angle_alpha   90.00
_cell.angle_beta   90.00
_cell.angle_gamma   90.00
#
_symmetry.space_group_name_H-M   'P 1'
#
loop_
_entity.id
_entity.type
_entity.pdbx_description
1 polymer ?
#
loop_
_entity_poly.entity_id
_entity_poly.type
_entity_poly.pdbx_seq_one_letter_code
_entity_poly.pdbx_strand_id
1 'polypeptide(L)'
;MPWFNSNCVAAKQRVKRAYKELRRKGYPSDLRSIFVKARKDYRAIVKETKSKYIESIKTELREVKNSPAFWKTVARLRKKAPKIENSITGEQWEDHFRKLMGHKRTPEDIPFHDCRHPTLDARITLQECLQARKKLRNGKSPGLDGI
;
A
#
# COMPACT_ATOMS: atom_id res chain seq x y z
N MET A 1 -3.93 -12.31 10.43
CA MET A 1 -4.54 -10.96 10.54
C MET A 1 -4.12 -10.39 11.88
N PRO A 2 -3.47 -9.21 11.96
CA PRO A 2 -2.84 -8.73 13.19
C PRO A 2 -3.82 -8.50 14.37
N TRP A 3 -5.10 -8.24 14.07
CA TRP A 3 -6.14 -8.00 15.08
C TRP A 3 -6.82 -9.27 15.61
N PHE A 4 -6.60 -10.44 14.99
CA PHE A 4 -7.28 -11.69 15.36
C PHE A 4 -6.49 -12.42 16.46
N ASN A 5 -6.89 -12.22 17.70
CA ASN A 5 -6.17 -12.69 18.90
C ASN A 5 -6.74 -13.99 19.49
N SER A 6 -6.15 -14.44 20.60
CA SER A 6 -6.57 -15.64 21.36
C SER A 6 -8.03 -15.60 21.80
N ASN A 7 -8.57 -14.42 22.16
CA ASN A 7 -9.98 -14.25 22.52
C ASN A 7 -10.91 -14.55 21.33
N CYS A 8 -10.55 -14.09 20.14
CA CYS A 8 -11.29 -14.41 18.92
C CYS A 8 -11.25 -15.91 18.61
N VAL A 9 -10.11 -16.56 18.82
CA VAL A 9 -9.95 -18.01 18.65
C VAL A 9 -10.85 -18.76 19.64
N ALA A 10 -10.76 -18.42 20.94
CA ALA A 10 -11.55 -19.06 21.99
C ALA A 10 -13.05 -18.91 21.73
N ALA A 11 -13.51 -17.71 21.39
CA ALA A 11 -14.92 -17.46 21.05
C ALA A 11 -15.36 -18.25 19.81
N LYS A 12 -14.53 -18.33 18.76
CA LYS A 12 -14.80 -19.16 17.57
C LYS A 12 -14.93 -20.64 17.94
N GLN A 13 -14.08 -21.13 18.86
CA GLN A 13 -14.16 -22.52 19.33
C GLN A 13 -15.42 -22.78 20.15
N ARG A 14 -15.85 -21.84 21.00
CA ARG A 14 -17.14 -21.95 21.73
C ARG A 14 -18.32 -22.09 20.77
N VAL A 15 -18.36 -21.28 19.70
CA VAL A 15 -19.39 -21.38 18.66
C VAL A 15 -19.37 -22.77 18.01
N LYS A 16 -18.20 -23.27 17.64
CA LYS A 16 -18.06 -24.61 17.03
C LYS A 16 -18.54 -25.72 17.97
N ARG A 17 -18.17 -25.65 19.25
CA ARG A 17 -18.59 -26.63 20.27
C ARG A 17 -20.10 -26.61 20.47
N ALA A 18 -20.69 -25.43 20.67
CA ALA A 18 -22.14 -25.27 20.82
C ALA A 18 -22.91 -25.77 19.59
N TYR A 19 -22.42 -25.51 18.38
CA TYR A 19 -23.02 -26.03 17.15
C TYR A 19 -22.94 -27.55 17.04
N LYS A 20 -21.78 -28.14 17.37
CA LYS A 20 -21.59 -29.59 17.35
C LYS A 20 -22.54 -30.28 18.34
N GLU A 21 -22.69 -29.72 19.53
CA GLU A 21 -23.60 -30.24 20.53
C GLU A 21 -25.07 -30.13 20.10
N LEU A 22 -25.47 -28.95 19.58
CA LEU A 22 -26.81 -28.72 19.05
C LEU A 22 -27.19 -29.72 17.96
N ARG A 23 -26.28 -29.96 17.00
CA ARG A 23 -26.48 -30.90 15.90
C ARG A 23 -26.58 -32.35 16.40
N ARG A 24 -25.75 -32.73 17.38
CA ARG A 24 -25.74 -34.09 17.95
C ARG A 24 -27.04 -34.43 18.66
N LYS A 25 -27.64 -33.44 19.34
CA LYS A 25 -28.85 -33.62 20.16
C LYS A 25 -30.16 -33.30 19.42
N GLY A 26 -30.13 -33.05 18.11
CA GLY A 26 -31.34 -32.86 17.31
C GLY A 26 -32.02 -31.50 17.48
N TYR A 27 -31.26 -30.43 17.75
CA TYR A 27 -31.75 -29.05 17.81
C TYR A 27 -32.76 -28.68 18.93
N PRO A 28 -32.54 -29.09 20.20
CA PRO A 28 -33.41 -28.65 21.30
C PRO A 28 -33.30 -27.14 21.55
N SER A 29 -34.39 -26.54 22.03
CA SER A 29 -34.52 -25.08 22.23
C SER A 29 -33.41 -24.49 23.10
N ASP A 30 -33.07 -25.16 24.20
CA ASP A 30 -32.04 -24.68 25.15
C ASP A 30 -30.66 -24.59 24.50
N LEU A 31 -30.24 -25.63 23.77
CA LEU A 31 -28.96 -25.63 23.07
C LEU A 31 -28.95 -24.64 21.90
N ARG A 32 -30.11 -24.42 21.27
CA ARG A 32 -30.25 -23.42 20.22
C ARG A 32 -29.99 -22.02 20.80
N SER A 33 -30.52 -21.72 21.97
CA SER A 33 -30.26 -20.47 22.68
C SER A 33 -28.77 -20.29 23.01
N ILE A 34 -28.10 -21.35 23.48
CA ILE A 34 -26.65 -21.36 23.78
C ILE A 34 -25.83 -21.08 22.52
N PHE A 35 -26.14 -21.73 21.41
CA PHE A 35 -25.46 -21.50 20.13
C PHE A 35 -25.67 -20.06 19.63
N VAL A 36 -26.90 -19.55 19.68
CA VAL A 36 -27.22 -18.17 19.28
C VAL A 36 -26.44 -17.16 20.13
N LYS A 37 -26.42 -17.36 21.46
CA LYS A 37 -25.63 -16.54 22.38
C LYS A 37 -24.14 -16.60 22.05
N ALA A 38 -23.56 -17.78 21.91
CA ALA A 38 -22.14 -17.94 21.57
C ALA A 38 -21.80 -17.24 20.24
N ARG A 39 -22.69 -17.29 19.24
CA ARG A 39 -22.51 -16.64 17.94
C ARG A 39 -22.60 -15.11 18.06
N LYS A 40 -23.51 -14.58 18.89
CA LYS A 40 -23.61 -13.15 19.21
C LYS A 40 -22.34 -12.67 19.91
N ASP A 41 -21.90 -13.39 20.92
CA ASP A 41 -20.69 -13.09 21.70
C ASP A 41 -19.45 -13.09 20.80
N TYR A 42 -19.30 -14.09 19.93
CA TYR A 42 -18.21 -14.14 18.94
C TYR A 42 -18.20 -12.91 18.01
N ARG A 43 -19.36 -12.53 17.47
CA ARG A 43 -19.48 -11.34 16.61
C ARG A 43 -19.10 -10.07 17.35
N ALA A 44 -19.53 -9.93 18.61
CA ALA A 44 -19.19 -8.79 19.45
C ALA A 44 -17.67 -8.71 19.70
N ILE A 45 -17.04 -9.82 20.08
CA ILE A 45 -15.59 -9.90 20.31
C ILE A 45 -14.81 -9.53 19.05
N VAL A 46 -15.20 -10.07 17.89
CA VAL A 46 -14.55 -9.74 16.61
C VAL A 46 -14.72 -8.27 16.25
N LYS A 47 -15.91 -7.69 16.46
CA LYS A 47 -16.16 -6.27 16.22
C LYS A 47 -15.29 -5.40 17.13
N GLU A 48 -15.27 -5.71 18.43
CA GLU A 48 -14.53 -4.96 19.44
C GLU A 48 -13.02 -5.02 19.20
N THR A 49 -12.46 -6.21 19.00
CA THR A 49 -11.02 -6.40 18.75
C THR A 49 -10.56 -5.71 17.48
N LYS A 50 -11.36 -5.80 16.41
CA LYS A 50 -11.09 -5.06 15.18
C LYS A 50 -11.16 -3.55 15.41
N SER A 51 -12.16 -3.06 16.15
CA SER A 51 -12.29 -1.63 16.47
C SER A 51 -11.10 -1.12 17.26
N LYS A 52 -10.69 -1.85 18.31
CA LYS A 52 -9.52 -1.53 19.14
C LYS A 52 -8.23 -1.47 18.32
N TYR A 53 -8.04 -2.41 17.39
CA TYR A 53 -6.88 -2.40 16.50
C TYR A 53 -6.87 -1.22 15.52
N ILE A 54 -8.02 -0.86 14.96
CA ILE A 54 -8.11 0.32 14.09
C ILE A 54 -7.86 1.60 14.90
N GLU A 55 -8.39 1.68 16.12
CA GLU A 55 -8.15 2.84 16.98
C GLU A 55 -6.68 2.97 17.36
N SER A 56 -6.00 1.85 17.68
CA SER A 56 -4.56 1.90 17.96
C SER A 56 -3.74 2.39 16.77
N ILE A 57 -4.12 1.99 15.54
CA ILE A 57 -3.48 2.53 14.33
C ILE A 57 -3.75 4.03 14.18
N LYS A 58 -4.97 4.52 14.44
CA LYS A 58 -5.29 5.95 14.37
C LYS A 58 -4.51 6.76 15.39
N THR A 59 -4.34 6.24 16.61
CA THR A 59 -3.50 6.88 17.63
C THR A 59 -2.05 6.92 17.17
N GLU A 60 -1.52 5.81 16.66
CA GLU A 60 -0.16 5.76 16.11
C GLU A 60 0.04 6.75 14.94
N LEU A 61 -0.95 6.92 14.06
CA LEU A 61 -0.91 7.92 13.00
C LEU A 61 -0.88 9.36 13.52
N ARG A 62 -1.58 9.65 14.62
CA ARG A 62 -1.60 10.98 15.25
C ARG A 62 -0.25 11.34 15.89
N GLU A 63 0.43 10.36 16.47
CA GLU A 63 1.69 10.56 17.22
C GLU A 63 2.95 10.46 16.35
N VAL A 64 2.85 9.98 15.11
CA VAL A 64 4.00 9.79 14.23
C VAL A 64 4.63 11.14 13.84
N LYS A 65 5.95 11.25 14.06
CA LYS A 65 6.74 12.46 13.77
C LYS A 65 7.64 12.36 12.54
N ASN A 66 7.74 11.19 11.91
CA ASN A 66 8.63 10.98 10.77
C ASN A 66 7.91 10.28 9.61
N SER A 67 8.26 10.70 8.39
CA SER A 67 7.66 10.20 7.15
C SER A 67 7.78 8.67 6.98
N PRO A 68 8.92 8.02 7.28
CA PRO A 68 9.01 6.56 7.16
C PRO A 68 8.05 5.80 8.08
N ALA A 69 7.91 6.23 9.34
CA ALA A 69 6.96 5.62 10.27
C ALA A 69 5.52 5.89 9.83
N PHE A 70 5.22 7.07 9.31
CA PHE A 70 3.90 7.42 8.79
C PHE A 70 3.45 6.43 7.72
N TRP A 71 4.28 6.23 6.70
CA TRP A 71 3.95 5.34 5.60
C TRP A 71 3.88 3.87 6.04
N LYS A 72 4.68 3.44 7.02
CA LYS A 72 4.56 2.10 7.62
C LYS A 72 3.21 1.91 8.33
N THR A 73 2.75 2.92 9.06
CA THR A 73 1.47 2.88 9.76
C THR A 73 0.29 2.92 8.79
N VAL A 74 0.35 3.77 7.77
CA VAL A 74 -0.65 3.81 6.67
C VAL A 74 -0.72 2.48 5.93
N ALA A 75 0.42 1.84 5.66
CA ALA A 75 0.46 0.55 4.97
C ALA A 75 -0.31 -0.56 5.71
N ARG A 76 -0.48 -0.47 7.04
CA ARG A 76 -1.29 -1.41 7.83
C ARG A 76 -2.80 -1.24 7.64
N LEU A 77 -3.25 -0.05 7.24
CA LEU A 77 -4.67 0.21 6.90
C LEU A 77 -4.98 -0.18 5.46
N ARG A 78 -4.00 -0.06 4.57
CA ARG A 78 -4.19 -0.35 3.15
C ARG A 78 -4.45 -1.84 2.96
N LYS A 79 -5.57 -2.19 2.30
CA LYS A 79 -5.71 -3.54 1.73
C LYS A 79 -4.53 -3.77 0.79
N LYS A 80 -3.98 -4.99 0.72
CA LYS A 80 -2.96 -5.30 -0.28
C LYS A 80 -3.49 -4.84 -1.64
N ALA A 81 -2.85 -3.85 -2.23
CA ALA A 81 -3.21 -3.42 -3.57
C ALA A 81 -3.08 -4.65 -4.47
N PRO A 82 -3.99 -4.84 -5.44
CA PRO A 82 -3.75 -5.83 -6.47
C PRO A 82 -2.36 -5.56 -7.07
N LYS A 83 -1.62 -6.62 -7.37
CA LYS A 83 -0.35 -6.48 -8.08
C LYS A 83 -0.71 -5.88 -9.43
N ILE A 84 -0.48 -4.58 -9.60
CA ILE A 84 -0.60 -3.92 -10.90
C ILE A 84 0.64 -4.38 -11.65
N GLU A 85 0.44 -5.31 -12.58
CA GLU A 85 1.47 -5.70 -13.51
C GLU A 85 1.58 -4.56 -14.53
N ASN A 86 2.67 -3.80 -14.45
CA ASN A 86 2.91 -2.72 -15.39
C ASN A 86 3.34 -3.39 -16.71
N SER A 87 2.38 -3.61 -17.61
CA SER A 87 2.59 -4.31 -18.88
C SER A 87 3.28 -3.46 -19.94
N ILE A 88 3.59 -2.20 -19.63
CA ILE A 88 4.21 -1.26 -20.56
C ILE A 88 5.73 -1.42 -20.52
N THR A 89 6.34 -1.81 -21.64
CA THR A 89 7.80 -1.94 -21.78
C THR A 89 8.47 -0.57 -21.94
N GLY A 90 9.80 -0.55 -21.80
CA GLY A 90 10.59 0.66 -22.04
C GLY A 90 10.40 1.19 -23.47
N GLU A 91 10.40 0.32 -24.48
CA GLU A 91 10.22 0.75 -25.86
C GLU A 91 8.84 1.35 -26.11
N GLN A 92 7.79 0.81 -25.46
CA GLN A 92 6.44 1.36 -25.57
C GLN A 92 6.33 2.77 -24.98
N TRP A 93 7.04 3.04 -23.88
CA TRP A 93 7.15 4.40 -23.34
C TRP A 93 7.90 5.32 -24.29
N GLU A 94 9.03 4.87 -24.84
CA GLU A 94 9.82 5.67 -25.79
C GLU A 94 9.03 6.01 -27.05
N ASP A 95 8.33 5.04 -27.64
CA ASP A 95 7.52 5.27 -28.84
C ASP A 95 6.34 6.21 -28.55
N HIS A 96 5.69 6.07 -27.39
CA HIS A 96 4.64 6.98 -26.96
C HIS A 96 5.15 8.42 -26.85
N PHE A 97 6.24 8.65 -26.13
CA PHE A 97 6.80 10.00 -25.97
C PHE A 97 7.35 10.56 -27.27
N ARG A 98 7.93 9.72 -28.14
CA ARG A 98 8.37 10.13 -29.47
C ARG A 98 7.21 10.61 -30.34
N LYS A 99 6.06 9.95 -30.28
CA LYS A 99 4.83 10.37 -30.97
C LYS A 99 4.26 11.65 -30.36
N LEU A 100 4.20 11.73 -29.03
CA LEU A 100 3.68 12.90 -28.32
C LEU A 100 4.51 14.16 -28.56
N MET A 101 5.84 14.03 -28.52
CA MET A 101 6.80 15.12 -28.68
C MET A 101 7.23 15.30 -30.15
N GLY A 102 6.72 14.47 -31.05
CA GLY A 102 7.15 14.34 -32.45
C GLY A 102 6.70 15.44 -33.40
N HIS A 103 6.10 16.54 -32.90
CA HIS A 103 6.04 17.76 -33.69
C HIS A 103 7.47 18.27 -33.86
N LYS A 104 8.05 17.96 -35.02
CA LYS A 104 9.34 18.45 -35.47
C LYS A 104 9.30 19.98 -35.44
N ARG A 105 9.92 20.58 -34.42
CA ARG A 105 10.39 21.96 -34.57
C ARG A 105 11.53 21.89 -35.58
N THR A 106 11.24 22.35 -36.79
CA THR A 106 12.22 22.62 -37.83
C THR A 106 13.29 23.56 -37.23
N PRO A 107 14.59 23.21 -37.29
CA PRO A 107 15.67 24.07 -36.79
C PRO A 107 15.74 25.41 -37.51
N GLU A 108 15.04 25.57 -38.64
CA GLU A 108 15.10 26.75 -39.49
C GLU A 108 14.39 27.99 -38.91
N ASP A 109 13.56 27.87 -37.87
CA ASP A 109 12.69 28.99 -37.42
C ASP A 109 13.22 29.79 -36.21
N ILE A 110 14.37 29.44 -35.64
CA ILE A 110 14.96 30.19 -34.51
C ILE A 110 16.46 30.34 -34.72
N PRO A 111 16.99 31.56 -34.97
CA PRO A 111 18.43 31.78 -34.98
C PRO A 111 18.97 31.57 -33.56
N PHE A 112 19.42 30.35 -33.29
CA PHE A 112 20.06 30.01 -32.03
C PHE A 112 21.54 30.37 -32.12
N HIS A 113 21.93 31.45 -31.46
CA HIS A 113 23.34 31.73 -31.23
C HIS A 113 23.87 30.69 -30.25
N ASP A 114 24.81 29.86 -30.70
CA ASP A 114 25.33 28.76 -29.92
C ASP A 114 26.15 29.28 -28.74
N CYS A 115 25.54 29.30 -27.54
CA CYS A 115 26.22 29.56 -26.27
C CYS A 115 26.38 28.26 -25.45
N ARG A 116 26.50 27.09 -26.11
CA ARG A 116 26.63 25.83 -25.39
C ARG A 116 27.93 25.76 -24.62
N HIS A 117 27.82 25.48 -23.33
CA HIS A 117 28.93 25.13 -22.48
C HIS A 117 29.39 23.70 -22.78
N PRO A 118 30.68 23.46 -23.07
CA PRO A 118 31.19 22.16 -23.54
C PRO A 118 30.81 20.96 -22.67
N THR A 119 30.68 21.19 -21.36
CA THR A 119 30.39 20.14 -20.37
C THR A 119 28.93 20.10 -19.92
N LEU A 120 28.25 21.25 -19.81
CA LEU A 120 26.90 21.31 -19.20
C LEU A 120 25.81 21.04 -20.23
N ASP A 121 26.08 21.37 -21.50
CA ASP A 121 25.17 21.13 -22.62
C ASP A 121 25.53 19.85 -23.39
N ALA A 122 26.43 19.04 -22.84
CA ALA A 122 26.76 17.72 -23.38
C ALA A 122 25.56 16.77 -23.27
N ARG A 123 25.50 15.75 -24.14
CA ARG A 123 24.45 14.73 -24.07
C ARG A 123 24.57 13.93 -22.78
N ILE A 124 23.47 13.87 -22.02
CA ILE A 124 23.37 13.01 -20.84
C ILE A 124 23.49 11.54 -21.27
N THR A 125 24.47 10.85 -20.72
CA THR A 125 24.76 9.45 -20.99
C THR A 125 24.00 8.52 -20.05
N LEU A 126 23.78 7.27 -20.49
CA LEU A 126 23.20 6.25 -19.62
C LEU A 126 24.06 5.98 -18.37
N GLN A 127 25.38 6.06 -18.50
CA GLN A 127 26.28 5.89 -17.36
C GLN A 127 26.10 6.99 -16.32
N GLU A 128 25.96 8.24 -16.73
CA GLU A 128 25.67 9.35 -15.80
C GLU A 128 24.34 9.14 -15.09
N CYS A 129 23.29 8.71 -15.79
CA CYS A 129 22.02 8.34 -15.18
C CYS A 129 22.18 7.23 -14.14
N LEU A 130 22.93 6.17 -14.45
CA LEU A 130 23.20 5.07 -13.52
C LEU A 130 24.03 5.51 -12.32
N GLN A 131 25.01 6.40 -12.51
CA GLN A 131 25.83 6.96 -11.43
C GLN A 131 25.01 7.90 -10.53
N ALA A 132 24.20 8.78 -11.12
CA ALA A 132 23.28 9.64 -10.39
C ALA A 132 22.30 8.81 -9.56
N ARG A 133 21.73 7.74 -10.13
CA ARG A 133 20.87 6.79 -9.41
C ARG A 133 21.54 6.21 -8.17
N LYS A 134 22.84 5.88 -8.22
CA LYS A 134 23.60 5.37 -7.07
C LYS A 134 23.75 6.41 -5.95
N LYS A 135 23.73 7.70 -6.28
CA LYS A 135 23.80 8.81 -5.31
C LYS A 135 22.46 9.13 -4.66
N LEU A 136 21.34 8.64 -5.21
CA LEU A 136 20.01 8.82 -4.63
C LEU A 136 19.86 7.99 -3.35
N ARG A 137 19.44 8.63 -2.26
CA ARG A 137 19.16 7.93 -0.99
C ARG A 137 17.84 7.15 -1.11
N ASN A 138 17.87 5.87 -0.75
CA ASN A 138 16.68 5.03 -0.70
C ASN A 138 15.61 5.62 0.25
N GLY A 139 14.34 5.62 -0.18
CA GLY A 139 13.20 6.01 0.65
C GLY A 139 12.99 7.52 0.82
N LYS A 140 13.70 8.35 0.04
CA LYS A 140 13.37 9.76 -0.13
C LYS A 140 12.72 9.98 -1.49
N SER A 141 11.56 10.63 -1.52
CA SER A 141 11.10 11.27 -2.74
C SER A 141 12.01 12.49 -3.01
N PRO A 142 12.37 12.78 -4.26
CA PRO A 142 13.01 14.04 -4.60
C PRO A 142 11.98 15.17 -4.45
N GLY A 143 12.05 15.93 -3.36
CA GLY A 143 11.25 17.13 -3.12
C GLY A 143 11.15 17.45 -1.62
N LEU A 144 10.97 18.69 -1.16
CA LEU A 144 11.29 19.99 -1.77
C LEU A 144 12.69 20.39 -1.27
N ASP A 145 13.54 20.86 -2.19
CA ASP A 145 14.81 21.59 -2.01
C ASP A 145 16.09 20.82 -1.65
N GLY A 146 17.16 21.25 -2.32
CA GLY A 146 18.45 20.59 -2.48
C GLY A 146 19.14 20.92 -3.82
N ILE A 147 18.52 21.76 -4.67
CA ILE A 147 19.23 22.83 -5.38
C ILE A 147 19.39 23.98 -4.38
#